data_AF-A0A382WUX2-F1
#
_entry.id   AF-A0A382WUX2-F1
#
_cell.length_a   1.000
_cell.length_b   1.000
_cell.length_c   1.000
_cell.angle_alpha   90.00
_cell.angle_beta   90.00
_cell.angle_gamma   90.00
#
_symmetry.space_group_name_H-M   'P 1'
#
loop_
_entity.id
_entity.type
_entity.pdbx_description
1 polymer ?
#
loop_
_entity_poly.entity_id
_entity_poly.type
_entity_poly.pdbx_seq_one_letter_code
_entity_poly.pdbx_strand_id
1 'polypeptide(L)' 'MCLVDIEGNPKAQPACSTPAANGMKIYTKNDKAKNAQKAVMEFLLINHPLDCPICDQGGECELQDVAMDYGSDVS' A
#
# COMPACT_ATOMS: atom_id res chain seq x y z
N MET A 1 2.45 -2.09 -3.08
CA MET A 1 2.23 -1.46 -1.76
C MET A 1 3.55 -1.39 -1.00
N CYS A 2 4.27 -0.26 -1.01
CA CYS A 2 5.62 -0.19 -0.42
C CYS A 2 6.01 1.19 0.10
N LEU A 3 5.05 2.11 0.24
CA LEU A 3 5.32 3.43 0.81
C LEU A 3 5.63 3.26 2.30
N VAL A 4 6.79 3.76 2.70
CA VAL A 4 7.28 3.74 4.09
C VAL A 4 7.59 5.16 4.53
N ASP A 5 7.48 5.40 5.82
CA ASP A 5 7.88 6.70 6.37
C ASP A 5 9.36 6.69 6.71
N ILE A 6 10.08 7.72 6.29
CA ILE A 6 11.50 7.91 6.56
C ILE A 6 11.61 9.19 7.39
N GLU A 7 12.24 9.09 8.56
CA GLU A 7 12.40 10.22 9.47
C GLU A 7 13.05 11.42 8.76
N GLY A 8 12.42 12.59 8.87
CA GLY A 8 12.87 13.83 8.23
C GLY A 8 12.28 14.10 6.84
N ASN A 9 11.71 13.11 6.16
CA ASN A 9 11.07 13.34 4.86
C ASN A 9 9.61 13.82 5.03
N PRO A 10 9.15 14.81 4.25
CA PRO A 10 7.79 15.33 4.38
C PRO A 10 6.72 14.33 3.89
N LYS A 11 7.05 13.47 2.91
CA LYS A 11 6.15 12.46 2.34
C LYS A 11 6.72 11.06 2.51
N ALA A 12 5.84 10.06 2.58
CA ALA A 12 6.25 8.65 2.52
C ALA A 12 6.98 8.37 1.21
N GLN A 13 7.98 7.49 1.25
CA GLN A 13 8.84 7.18 0.11
C GLN A 13 8.67 5.73 -0.34
N PRO A 14 8.85 5.43 -1.63
CA PRO A 14 8.76 4.07 -2.15
C PRO A 14 9.96 3.23 -1.71
N ALA A 15 9.73 2.22 -0.86
CA ALA A 15 10.81 1.39 -0.35
C ALA A 15 11.52 0.57 -1.44
N CYS A 16 10.83 0.20 -2.51
CA CYS A 16 11.39 -0.62 -3.59
C CYS A 16 12.44 0.11 -4.44
N SER A 17 12.45 1.45 -4.44
CA SER A 17 13.35 2.26 -5.28
C SER A 17 14.17 3.29 -4.51
N THR A 18 13.88 3.53 -3.22
CA THR A 18 14.65 4.45 -2.38
C THR A 18 15.93 3.77 -1.89
N PRO A 19 17.13 4.26 -2.25
CA PRO A 19 18.38 3.67 -1.77
C PRO A 19 18.51 3.79 -0.25
N ALA A 20 18.98 2.72 0.40
CA ALA A 20 19.27 2.75 1.82
C ALA A 20 20.56 3.55 2.10
N ALA A 21 20.50 4.42 3.10
CA ALA A 21 21.65 5.21 3.58
C ALA A 21 21.86 5.00 5.08
N ASN A 22 23.11 5.15 5.53
CA ASN A 22 23.48 4.99 6.93
C ASN A 22 22.74 6.02 7.81
N GLY A 23 22.21 5.53 8.94
CA GLY A 23 21.46 6.36 9.88
C GLY A 23 20.01 6.64 9.47
N MET A 24 19.54 6.10 8.34
CA MET A 24 18.12 6.15 8.00
C MET A 24 17.27 5.41 9.04
N LYS A 25 16.24 6.08 9.53
CA LYS A 25 15.20 5.47 10.37
C LYS A 25 13.92 5.34 9.55
N ILE A 26 13.47 4.10 9.40
CA ILE A 26 12.33 3.74 8.57
C ILE A 26 11.22 3.23 9.47
N TYR A 27 10.03 3.82 9.34
CA TYR A 27 8.82 3.39 10.03
C TYR A 27 7.85 2.79 8.99
N THR A 28 7.49 1.53 9.18
CA THR A 28 6.63 0.79 8.23
C THR A 28 5.17 0.69 8.70
N LYS A 29 4.90 0.95 9.98
CA LYS A 29 3.59 0.73 10.61
C LYS A 29 3.01 1.96 11.32
N ASN A 30 3.68 3.11 11.23
CA ASN A 30 3.15 4.35 11.79
C ASN A 30 2.01 4.91 10.91
N ASP A 31 1.27 5.88 11.43
CA ASP A 31 0.07 6.39 10.77
C ASP A 31 0.37 6.97 9.38
N LYS A 32 1.51 7.64 9.22
CA LYS A 32 1.92 8.21 7.93
C LYS A 32 2.16 7.13 6.87
N ALA A 33 2.86 6.04 7.21
CA ALA A 33 3.07 4.93 6.28
C ALA A 33 1.74 4.23 5.95
N LYS A 34 0.91 3.95 6.95
CA LYS A 34 -0.40 3.29 6.77
C LYS A 34 -1.35 4.11 5.92
N ASN A 35 -1.44 5.42 6.16
CA ASN A 35 -2.30 6.32 5.38
C ASN A 35 -1.84 6.39 3.92
N ALA A 36 -0.53 6.42 3.67
CA ALA A 36 0.00 6.42 2.32
C ALA A 36 -0.29 5.09 1.59
N GLN A 37 -0.19 3.95 2.27
CA GLN A 37 -0.55 2.64 1.71
C GLN A 37 -2.04 2.56 1.38
N LYS A 38 -2.91 2.97 2.31
CA LYS A 38 -4.37 3.05 2.08
C LYS A 38 -4.75 3.90 0.88
N ALA A 39 -4.17 5.10 0.76
CA ALA A 39 -4.45 5.98 -0.36
C ALA A 39 -4.05 5.36 -1.71
N VAL A 40 -2.90 4.66 -1.77
CA VAL A 40 -2.51 3.94 -2.99
C VAL A 40 -3.49 2.81 -3.30
N MET A 41 -3.98 2.09 -2.28
CA MET A 41 -4.97 1.02 -2.49
C MET A 41 -6.28 1.59 -3.03
N GLU A 42 -6.76 2.70 -2.49
CA GLU A 42 -7.95 3.40 -2.99
C GLU A 42 -7.82 3.77 -4.46
N PHE A 43 -6.65 4.31 -4.87
CA PHE A 43 -6.40 4.62 -6.28
C PHE A 43 -6.29 3.40 -7.19
N LEU A 44 -5.88 2.24 -6.66
CA LEU A 44 -5.89 0.99 -7.44
C LEU A 44 -7.31 0.46 -7.62
N LEU A 45 -8.15 0.56 -6.59
CA LEU A 45 -9.50 0.01 -6.57
C LEU A 45 -10.55 0.90 -7.23
N ILE A 46 -10.33 2.23 -7.30
CA ILE A 46 -11.31 3.19 -7.85
C ILE A 46 -11.78 2.85 -9.28
N ASN A 47 -10.91 2.27 -10.10
CA ASN A 47 -11.22 1.84 -11.46
C ASN A 47 -11.12 0.32 -11.64
N HIS A 48 -10.90 -0.44 -10.57
CA HIS A 48 -10.83 -1.90 -10.63
C HIS A 48 -12.25 -2.48 -10.71
N PRO A 49 -12.54 -3.39 -11.63
CA PRO A 49 -13.89 -3.93 -11.77
C PRO A 49 -14.27 -4.81 -10.58
N LEU A 50 -15.56 -4.84 -10.24
CA LEU A 50 -16.11 -5.70 -9.18
C LEU A 50 -16.38 -7.12 -9.67
N ASP A 51 -15.41 -7.68 -10.40
CA ASP A 51 -15.53 -8.95 -11.10
C ASP A 51 -14.97 -10.14 -10.31
N CYS A 52 -14.59 -9.96 -9.03
CA CYS A 52 -13.99 -11.03 -8.21
C CYS A 52 -14.75 -12.37 -8.24
N PRO A 53 -16.10 -12.44 -8.26
CA PRO A 53 -16.82 -13.72 -8.34
C PRO A 53 -16.68 -14.47 -9.68
N ILE A 54 -16.29 -13.77 -10.74
CA ILE A 54 -16.10 -14.32 -12.10
C ILE A 54 -14.66 -14.27 -12.57
N CYS A 55 -13.77 -13.63 -11.81
CA CYS A 55 -12.36 -13.54 -12.07
C CYS A 55 -11.68 -14.85 -11.71
N ASP A 56 -10.94 -15.45 -12.65
CA ASP A 56 -10.23 -16.71 -12.42
C ASP A 56 -9.18 -16.62 -11.30
N GLN A 57 -8.66 -15.42 -11.02
CA GLN A 57 -7.72 -15.17 -9.93
C GLN A 57 -8.41 -14.90 -8.58
N GLY A 58 -9.74 -14.91 -8.52
CA GLY A 58 -10.49 -14.71 -7.29
C GLY A 58 -10.10 -15.75 -6.23
N GLY A 59 -9.63 -15.28 -5.07
CA GLY A 59 -9.14 -16.16 -3.99
C GLY A 59 -7.63 -16.46 -4.01
N GLU A 60 -6.92 -16.12 -5.08
CA GLU A 60 -5.45 -16.17 -5.16
C GLU A 60 -4.84 -14.85 -5.66
N CYS A 61 -5.65 -13.79 -5.76
CA CYS A 61 -5.25 -12.49 -6.27
C CYS A 61 -4.47 -11.72 -5.19
N GLU A 62 -3.20 -11.42 -5.47
CA GLU A 62 -2.36 -10.62 -4.56
C GLU A 62 -2.98 -9.25 -4.24
N LEU A 63 -3.68 -8.63 -5.20
CA LEU A 63 -4.38 -7.36 -4.95
C LEU A 63 -5.49 -7.53 -3.91
N GLN A 64 -6.20 -8.66 -3.92
CA GLN A 64 -7.24 -8.97 -2.94
C GLN A 64 -6.63 -9.12 -1.55
N ASP A 65 -5.52 -9.87 -1.41
CA ASP A 65 -4.83 -10.07 -0.13
C ASP A 65 -4.32 -8.75 0.45
N VAL A 66 -3.64 -7.95 -0.39
CA VAL A 66 -3.06 -6.68 0.06
C VAL A 66 -4.16 -5.64 0.33
N ALA A 67 -5.30 -5.69 -0.36
CA ALA A 67 -6.45 -4.84 -0.06
C ALA A 67 -7.07 -5.16 1.31
N MET A 68 -7.10 -6.43 1.72
CA MET A 68 -7.59 -6.82 3.05
C MET A 68 -6.67 -6.32 4.17
N ASP A 69 -5.35 -6.33 3.94
CA ASP A 69 -4.36 -5.92 4.96
C ASP A 69 -4.15 -4.40 5.02
N TYR A 70 -4.23 -3.72 3.87
CA TYR A 70 -3.79 -2.32 3.72
C TYR A 70 -4.83 -1.40 3.07
N GLY A 71 -6.01 -1.91 2.72
CA GLY A 71 -7.14 -1.13 2.20
C GLY A 71 -8.01 -0.49 3.28
N SER A 72 -9.09 0.15 2.86
CA SER A 72 -10.18 0.62 3.71
C SER A 72 -11.37 -0.33 3.62
N ASP A 73 -12.09 -0.49 4.73
CA ASP A 73 -13.27 -1.36 4.84
C ASP A 73 -14.51 -0.78 4.11
N VAL A 74 -14.37 0.40 3.51
CA VAL A 74 -15.40 1.15 2.80
C VAL A 74 -14.84 1.68 1.48
N SER A 75 -15.66 1.64 0.43
CA SER A 75 -15.47 2.32 -0.86
C SER A 75 -16.51 3.43 -1.01
#